data_AF-A0A2T1EFB1-F1
#
_entry.id   AF-A0A2T1EFB1-F1
#
_cell.length_a   1.000
_cell.length_b   1.000
_cell.length_c   1.000
_cell.angle_alpha   90.00
_cell.angle_beta   90.00
_cell.angle_gamma   90.00
#
_symmetry.space_group_name_H-M   'P 1'
#
loop_
_entity.id
_entity.type
_entity.pdbx_description
1 polymer ?
#
loop_
_entity_poly.entity_id
_entity_poly.type
_entity_poly.pdbx_seq_one_letter_code
_entity_poly.pdbx_strand_id
1 'polypeptide(L)'
;MSDLYYFDYNYGNGDSYSGYGYADPGTYSAGQYVSYPDSNETGYSGYYYISSVYNGYSNSAGTTTVYNYYDGDTGYGYAYDVAGGTGYTGLGSEYGYAYNSSYSNTDSYFGNNYYEADLTNQGNNDEYYSYTYYYGNGDFYTGYGYADVSDGYYAGQYLYYPDTNAVSDYGYYYIDSTYDYGVDYGLQDSIYVSNYYDGDTGYGYAYSVSSGTGYTGLGSEYGYAYNSSYSNTDSYFGNNYYEADLTNPGNNDEYYSYTYYYGNGDFYTGYGYADVSDGYYAGQYLYYPDTNAVSDYGYYYIDSTYDYGVDYGLQDSIYVSNYYDGDTGYGYAYSVSSGTGYTGLGSEYGYAYNSSYSNTESFFGYNYYEADLYSSTSLYYFTYYYNTSDTSNYDYYYGYVYAPTGTYTTGTYYDYSSSANETGVNGYYYISSAYSGYSPSSNGDVYVYSYGDEDGANSSYTPYYYALGYTSGESYLGSEYDYIYANNQYYDFGRDYYEAW
;
A
#
# COMPACT_ATOMS: atom_id res chain seq x y z
N MET A 1 -40.64 -1.45 -38.14
CA MET A 1 -40.28 -0.63 -39.32
C MET A 1 -39.53 0.56 -38.77
N SER A 2 -38.43 0.93 -39.39
CA SER A 2 -37.59 2.08 -39.02
C SER A 2 -37.56 3.11 -40.15
N ASP A 3 -37.16 4.33 -39.81
CA ASP A 3 -36.83 5.39 -40.76
C ASP A 3 -35.31 5.44 -40.94
N LEU A 4 -34.85 5.48 -42.19
CA LEU A 4 -33.45 5.76 -42.54
C LEU A 4 -33.26 7.27 -42.57
N TYR A 5 -32.27 7.80 -41.86
CA TYR A 5 -31.91 9.20 -41.88
C TYR A 5 -30.44 9.41 -42.23
N TYR A 6 -30.12 10.50 -42.91
CA TYR A 6 -28.75 10.96 -43.15
C TYR A 6 -28.46 12.17 -42.28
N PHE A 7 -27.25 12.25 -41.76
CA PHE A 7 -26.85 13.31 -40.84
C PHE A 7 -25.43 13.83 -41.14
N ASP A 8 -25.20 15.07 -40.72
CA ASP A 8 -23.89 15.70 -40.62
C ASP A 8 -23.71 16.16 -39.17
N TYR A 9 -22.64 15.71 -38.50
CA TYR A 9 -22.24 16.23 -37.19
C TYR A 9 -21.17 17.29 -37.35
N ASN A 10 -21.30 18.40 -36.64
CA ASN A 10 -20.33 19.50 -36.66
C ASN A 10 -19.80 19.76 -35.24
N TYR A 11 -18.47 19.83 -35.12
CA TYR A 11 -17.76 20.09 -33.86
C TYR A 11 -17.69 21.58 -33.48
N GLY A 12 -17.90 22.49 -34.44
CA GLY A 12 -17.98 23.93 -34.20
C GLY A 12 -16.66 24.70 -34.36
N ASN A 13 -15.53 24.02 -34.49
CA ASN A 13 -14.19 24.56 -34.81
C ASN A 13 -13.89 24.55 -36.32
N GLY A 14 -14.57 23.72 -37.10
CA GLY A 14 -14.27 23.49 -38.52
C GLY A 14 -14.53 22.05 -38.93
N ASP A 15 -14.51 21.15 -37.95
CA ASP A 15 -14.53 19.71 -38.15
C ASP A 15 -15.94 19.14 -38.22
N SER A 16 -16.08 18.06 -38.99
CA SER A 16 -17.36 17.39 -39.17
C SER A 16 -17.24 15.96 -39.69
N TYR A 17 -18.26 15.14 -39.41
CA TYR A 17 -18.43 13.85 -40.07
C TYR A 17 -19.85 13.65 -40.58
N SER A 18 -19.98 12.88 -41.66
CA SER A 18 -21.26 12.59 -42.31
C SER A 18 -21.56 11.10 -42.25
N GLY A 19 -22.83 10.78 -41.99
CA GLY A 19 -23.28 9.41 -41.80
C GLY A 19 -24.74 9.19 -42.13
N TYR A 20 -25.19 7.96 -41.90
CA TYR A 20 -26.59 7.58 -41.93
C TYR A 20 -26.92 6.66 -40.76
N GLY A 21 -28.19 6.59 -40.40
CA GLY A 21 -28.66 5.76 -39.29
C GLY A 21 -30.11 5.32 -39.43
N TYR A 22 -30.54 4.43 -38.55
CA TYR A 22 -31.92 3.96 -38.47
C TYR A 22 -32.54 4.36 -37.14
N ALA A 23 -33.74 4.92 -37.15
CA ALA A 23 -34.48 5.31 -35.95
C ALA A 23 -35.93 4.82 -36.00
N ASP A 24 -36.62 4.91 -34.87
CA ASP A 24 -38.06 4.64 -34.84
C ASP A 24 -38.82 5.65 -35.71
N PRO A 25 -39.96 5.26 -36.31
CA PRO A 25 -40.68 6.14 -37.22
C PRO A 25 -41.08 7.46 -36.57
N GLY A 26 -40.75 8.56 -37.23
CA GLY A 26 -41.04 9.92 -36.74
C GLY A 26 -40.08 10.44 -35.65
N THR A 27 -38.99 9.74 -35.33
CA THR A 27 -37.95 10.25 -34.41
C THR A 27 -37.26 11.51 -34.96
N TYR A 28 -36.96 11.54 -36.27
CA TYR A 28 -36.28 12.66 -36.91
C TYR A 28 -37.06 13.21 -38.11
N SER A 29 -36.82 14.48 -38.43
CA SER A 29 -37.38 15.17 -39.60
C SER A 29 -36.28 15.78 -40.46
N ALA A 30 -36.44 15.78 -41.79
CA ALA A 30 -35.50 16.43 -42.69
C ALA A 30 -35.42 17.94 -42.40
N GLY A 31 -34.20 18.48 -42.32
CA GLY A 31 -33.90 19.85 -41.93
C GLY A 31 -33.85 20.09 -40.41
N GLN A 32 -33.99 19.06 -39.59
CA GLN A 32 -33.88 19.15 -38.14
C GLN A 32 -32.43 19.34 -37.69
N TYR A 33 -32.24 20.19 -36.67
CA TYR A 33 -31.00 20.27 -35.90
C TYR A 33 -31.17 19.54 -34.57
N VAL A 34 -30.18 18.76 -34.17
CA VAL A 34 -30.12 18.09 -32.87
C VAL A 34 -28.83 18.51 -32.18
N SER A 35 -28.93 19.42 -31.22
CA SER A 35 -27.77 19.93 -30.48
C SER A 35 -27.42 19.02 -29.31
N TYR A 36 -26.13 18.85 -29.05
CA TYR A 36 -25.63 18.20 -27.85
C TYR A 36 -25.22 19.28 -26.83
N PRO A 37 -25.71 19.24 -25.57
CA PRO A 37 -25.53 20.33 -24.63
C PRO A 37 -24.11 20.40 -24.03
N ASP A 38 -23.36 19.30 -24.06
CA ASP A 38 -22.01 19.23 -23.50
C ASP A 38 -20.96 19.72 -24.51
N SER A 39 -19.86 20.27 -24.00
CA SER A 39 -18.71 20.66 -24.80
C SER A 39 -17.90 19.44 -25.25
N ASN A 40 -17.46 19.44 -26.50
CA ASN A 40 -16.45 18.52 -27.02
C ASN A 40 -15.03 18.91 -26.55
N GLU A 41 -14.01 18.18 -26.96
CA GLU A 41 -12.62 18.41 -26.51
C GLU A 41 -12.05 19.76 -26.93
N THR A 42 -12.60 20.38 -27.97
CA THR A 42 -12.23 21.73 -28.42
C THR A 42 -12.96 22.84 -27.66
N GLY A 43 -13.84 22.48 -26.73
CA GLY A 43 -14.59 23.43 -25.91
C GLY A 43 -15.84 24.02 -26.58
N TYR A 44 -16.24 23.51 -27.74
CA TYR A 44 -17.45 23.92 -28.46
C TYR A 44 -18.62 22.95 -28.23
N SER A 45 -19.85 23.41 -28.42
CA SER A 45 -21.04 22.53 -28.39
C SER A 45 -21.37 22.06 -29.80
N GLY A 46 -21.20 20.76 -30.06
CA GLY A 46 -21.48 20.17 -31.37
C GLY A 46 -22.98 19.98 -31.65
N TYR A 47 -23.31 19.77 -32.93
CA TYR A 47 -24.69 19.53 -33.37
C TYR A 47 -24.79 18.62 -34.60
N TYR A 48 -25.89 17.88 -34.68
CA TYR A 48 -26.29 17.13 -35.86
C TYR A 48 -27.26 17.94 -36.72
N TYR A 49 -27.10 17.85 -38.04
CA TYR A 49 -28.07 18.28 -39.03
C TYR A 49 -28.63 17.08 -39.79
N ILE A 50 -29.95 16.88 -39.75
CA ILE A 50 -30.62 15.78 -40.46
C ILE A 50 -30.92 16.22 -41.90
N SER A 51 -30.16 15.70 -42.86
CA SER A 51 -30.27 16.12 -44.26
C SER A 51 -31.43 15.47 -45.01
N SER A 52 -31.76 14.21 -44.69
CA SER A 52 -32.88 13.50 -45.31
C SER A 52 -33.42 12.37 -44.42
N VAL A 53 -34.70 12.01 -44.61
CA VAL A 53 -35.40 10.93 -43.89
C VAL A 53 -36.25 10.13 -44.88
N TYR A 54 -36.18 8.81 -44.81
CA TYR A 54 -36.89 7.86 -45.67
C TYR A 54 -37.57 6.77 -44.85
N ASN A 55 -38.87 6.57 -45.07
CA ASN A 55 -39.69 5.66 -44.26
C ASN A 55 -39.72 4.24 -44.85
N GLY A 56 -39.90 3.23 -43.98
CA GLY A 56 -40.30 1.88 -44.39
C GLY A 56 -39.17 0.84 -44.45
N TYR A 57 -38.11 1.02 -43.68
CA TYR A 57 -36.99 0.07 -43.59
C TYR A 57 -37.23 -1.01 -42.52
N SER A 58 -36.55 -2.14 -42.65
CA SER A 58 -36.64 -3.30 -41.74
C SER A 58 -35.39 -3.49 -40.87
N ASN A 59 -34.52 -2.48 -40.81
CA ASN A 59 -33.29 -2.49 -40.01
C ASN A 59 -33.59 -2.16 -38.54
N SER A 60 -32.69 -2.58 -37.64
CA SER A 60 -32.76 -2.25 -36.22
C SER A 60 -32.59 -0.74 -36.00
N ALA A 61 -33.49 -0.12 -35.24
CA ALA A 61 -33.32 1.26 -34.80
C ALA A 61 -32.11 1.37 -33.85
N GLY A 62 -31.42 2.50 -33.89
CA GLY A 62 -30.25 2.82 -33.05
C GLY A 62 -28.90 2.63 -33.73
N THR A 63 -28.82 1.92 -34.87
CA THR A 63 -27.52 1.75 -35.56
C THR A 63 -27.22 2.95 -36.45
N THR A 64 -25.98 3.41 -36.42
CA THR A 64 -25.46 4.50 -37.25
C THR A 64 -24.13 4.13 -37.90
N THR A 65 -23.82 4.74 -39.04
CA THR A 65 -22.62 4.49 -39.82
C THR A 65 -22.09 5.81 -40.35
N VAL A 66 -20.81 6.07 -40.13
CA VAL A 66 -20.07 7.24 -40.62
C VAL A 66 -19.28 6.81 -41.85
N TYR A 67 -19.37 7.59 -42.92
CA TYR A 67 -18.69 7.29 -44.18
C TYR A 67 -17.74 8.39 -44.65
N ASN A 68 -17.78 9.58 -44.03
CA ASN A 68 -16.89 10.69 -44.35
C ASN A 68 -16.51 11.45 -43.07
N TYR A 69 -15.27 11.91 -43.02
CA TYR A 69 -14.75 12.85 -42.04
C TYR A 69 -14.10 14.03 -42.78
N TYR A 70 -14.27 15.24 -42.25
CA TYR A 70 -13.70 16.48 -42.77
C TYR A 70 -13.02 17.22 -41.62
N ASP A 71 -11.71 17.35 -41.75
CA ASP A 71 -10.84 18.16 -40.90
C ASP A 71 -10.75 19.55 -41.51
N GLY A 72 -11.36 20.52 -40.84
CA GLY A 72 -11.40 21.90 -41.28
C GLY A 72 -10.42 22.81 -40.55
N ASP A 73 -10.04 22.47 -39.33
CA ASP A 73 -9.31 23.36 -38.44
C ASP A 73 -7.79 23.24 -38.59
N THR A 74 -7.26 22.07 -38.93
CA THR A 74 -5.86 21.91 -39.41
C THR A 74 -5.70 22.37 -40.87
N GLY A 75 -6.83 22.44 -41.59
CA GLY A 75 -6.88 22.80 -43.01
C GLY A 75 -6.58 21.65 -43.96
N TYR A 76 -6.63 20.39 -43.50
CA TYR A 76 -6.41 19.20 -44.33
C TYR A 76 -7.54 18.96 -45.34
N GLY A 77 -8.80 19.08 -44.90
CA GLY A 77 -9.99 18.80 -45.68
C GLY A 77 -10.55 17.39 -45.46
N TYR A 78 -11.09 16.77 -46.52
CA TYR A 78 -11.69 15.43 -46.38
C TYR A 78 -10.63 14.36 -46.12
N ALA A 79 -10.89 13.53 -45.10
CA ALA A 79 -10.13 12.30 -44.86
C ALA A 79 -10.10 11.43 -46.12
N TYR A 80 -8.98 10.74 -46.34
CA TYR A 80 -8.84 9.78 -47.43
C TYR A 80 -9.70 8.54 -47.17
N ASP A 81 -9.78 8.10 -45.91
CA ASP A 81 -10.54 6.92 -45.49
C ASP A 81 -11.12 7.11 -44.09
N VAL A 82 -12.25 6.44 -43.83
CA VAL A 82 -12.90 6.36 -42.52
C VAL A 82 -13.08 4.90 -42.15
N ALA A 83 -12.34 4.45 -41.14
CA ALA A 83 -12.39 3.08 -40.65
C ALA A 83 -13.24 2.96 -39.38
N GLY A 84 -14.08 1.93 -39.32
CA GLY A 84 -14.81 1.57 -38.10
C GLY A 84 -15.95 2.51 -37.68
N GLY A 85 -16.26 3.54 -38.47
CA GLY A 85 -17.29 4.55 -38.22
C GLY A 85 -18.69 3.97 -37.97
N THR A 86 -19.01 3.63 -36.72
CA THR A 86 -20.28 2.97 -36.35
C THR A 86 -20.79 3.42 -34.99
N GLY A 87 -22.11 3.34 -34.79
CA GLY A 87 -22.79 3.57 -33.51
C GLY A 87 -23.98 2.64 -33.33
N TYR A 88 -24.42 2.44 -32.08
CA TYR A 88 -25.40 1.40 -31.72
C TYR A 88 -26.58 1.89 -30.87
N THR A 89 -26.55 3.14 -30.38
CA THR A 89 -27.61 3.70 -29.53
C THR A 89 -28.21 4.99 -30.08
N GLY A 90 -28.10 5.21 -31.40
CA GLY A 90 -28.52 6.42 -32.10
C GLY A 90 -27.43 7.48 -32.16
N LEU A 91 -27.82 8.68 -32.59
CA LEU A 91 -26.92 9.84 -32.67
C LEU A 91 -26.20 10.08 -31.34
N GLY A 92 -24.90 10.24 -31.41
CA GLY A 92 -23.99 10.42 -30.29
C GLY A 92 -23.21 9.20 -29.86
N SER A 93 -23.46 8.04 -30.48
CA SER A 93 -22.72 6.81 -30.23
C SER A 93 -21.73 6.43 -31.33
N GLU A 94 -21.65 7.25 -32.37
CA GLU A 94 -20.73 7.07 -33.49
C GLU A 94 -19.30 7.29 -33.04
N TYR A 95 -18.41 6.35 -33.38
CA TYR A 95 -16.97 6.57 -33.33
C TYR A 95 -16.26 5.84 -34.46
N GLY A 96 -15.04 6.26 -34.77
CA GLY A 96 -14.21 5.66 -35.80
C GLY A 96 -12.83 6.30 -35.89
N TYR A 97 -12.12 5.99 -36.96
CA TYR A 97 -10.81 6.53 -37.27
C TYR A 97 -10.82 7.20 -38.64
N ALA A 98 -10.33 8.42 -38.74
CA ALA A 98 -10.10 9.16 -39.98
C ALA A 98 -8.62 9.06 -40.36
N TYR A 99 -8.32 8.90 -41.64
CA TYR A 99 -6.94 8.76 -42.13
C TYR A 99 -6.63 9.73 -43.26
N ASN A 100 -5.40 10.22 -43.29
CA ASN A 100 -4.87 10.90 -44.46
C ASN A 100 -4.49 9.89 -45.58
N SER A 101 -4.09 10.39 -46.74
CA SER A 101 -3.75 9.52 -47.89
C SER A 101 -2.56 8.56 -47.67
N SER A 102 -1.76 8.84 -46.64
CA SER A 102 -0.62 8.00 -46.23
C SER A 102 -0.98 7.01 -45.12
N TYR A 103 -2.22 7.07 -44.59
CA TYR A 103 -2.65 6.34 -43.39
C TYR A 103 -1.76 6.60 -42.16
N SER A 104 -1.14 7.78 -42.08
CA SER A 104 -0.17 8.17 -41.05
C SER A 104 -0.55 9.50 -40.43
N ASN A 105 -1.19 9.47 -39.27
CA ASN A 105 -1.59 10.63 -38.48
C ASN A 105 -1.44 10.33 -36.98
N THR A 106 -1.01 11.34 -36.23
CA THR A 106 -0.83 11.26 -34.77
C THR A 106 -2.16 11.28 -34.03
N ASP A 107 -3.21 11.84 -34.64
CA ASP A 107 -4.57 11.87 -34.10
C ASP A 107 -5.57 11.43 -35.18
N SER A 108 -6.03 10.19 -35.07
CA SER A 108 -6.96 9.59 -36.04
C SER A 108 -8.36 9.39 -35.49
N TYR A 109 -8.55 9.49 -34.17
CA TYR A 109 -9.76 8.99 -33.54
C TYR A 109 -10.83 10.07 -33.47
N PHE A 110 -12.04 9.78 -33.92
CA PHE A 110 -13.17 10.70 -33.78
C PHE A 110 -14.41 9.98 -33.21
N GLY A 111 -15.27 10.72 -32.52
CA GLY A 111 -16.61 10.25 -32.14
C GLY A 111 -17.06 10.53 -30.71
N ASN A 112 -18.13 9.85 -30.30
CA ASN A 112 -18.81 9.96 -29.01
C ASN A 112 -19.21 11.40 -28.65
N ASN A 113 -19.49 12.24 -29.64
CA ASN A 113 -19.74 13.68 -29.50
C ASN A 113 -18.61 14.47 -28.82
N TYR A 114 -17.42 13.89 -28.65
CA TYR A 114 -16.36 14.50 -27.84
C TYR A 114 -15.03 14.62 -28.59
N TYR A 115 -14.58 13.52 -29.19
CA TYR A 115 -13.27 13.43 -29.84
C TYR A 115 -13.37 13.78 -31.32
N GLU A 116 -12.44 14.57 -31.83
CA GLU A 116 -12.16 14.87 -33.23
C GLU A 116 -10.77 14.34 -33.61
N ALA A 117 -10.47 14.33 -34.91
CA ALA A 117 -9.20 13.83 -35.43
C ALA A 117 -8.47 14.91 -36.24
N ASP A 118 -7.20 15.15 -35.90
CA ASP A 118 -6.31 16.09 -36.61
C ASP A 118 -5.48 15.38 -37.70
N LEU A 119 -5.74 15.73 -38.96
CA LEU A 119 -5.07 15.18 -40.14
C LEU A 119 -4.00 16.14 -40.68
N THR A 120 -2.85 15.62 -41.11
CA THR A 120 -1.77 16.46 -41.69
C THR A 120 -1.34 15.98 -43.07
N ASN A 121 -0.81 16.92 -43.88
CA ASN A 121 -0.33 16.67 -45.25
C ASN A 121 1.16 16.24 -45.33
N GLN A 122 1.89 16.23 -44.21
CA GLN A 122 3.29 15.79 -44.12
C GLN A 122 3.41 14.72 -43.04
N GLY A 123 3.68 13.48 -43.44
CA GLY A 123 4.13 12.45 -42.51
C GLY A 123 5.53 12.81 -42.02
N ASN A 124 5.70 12.85 -40.71
CA ASN A 124 7.00 12.78 -40.08
C ASN A 124 7.52 11.35 -40.30
N ASN A 125 8.61 11.15 -41.02
CA ASN A 125 9.12 9.78 -41.21
C ASN A 125 9.67 9.26 -39.89
N ASP A 126 9.36 8.01 -39.55
CA ASP A 126 10.01 7.33 -38.43
C ASP A 126 11.47 6.99 -38.81
N GLU A 127 12.41 7.39 -37.95
CA GLU A 127 13.80 6.97 -37.94
C GLU A 127 14.01 5.89 -36.86
N TYR A 128 14.51 4.73 -37.25
CA TYR A 128 15.06 3.74 -36.33
C TYR A 128 16.47 4.14 -35.91
N TYR A 129 16.79 3.98 -34.63
CA TYR A 129 18.17 4.06 -34.16
C TYR A 129 18.49 2.97 -33.14
N SER A 130 19.72 2.48 -33.16
CA SER A 130 20.27 1.64 -32.09
C SER A 130 21.18 2.47 -31.20
N TYR A 131 21.22 2.16 -29.91
CA TYR A 131 21.97 2.95 -28.95
C TYR A 131 22.57 2.10 -27.82
N THR A 132 23.55 2.70 -27.14
CA THR A 132 24.14 2.22 -25.89
C THR A 132 24.11 3.34 -24.86
N TYR A 133 23.55 3.09 -23.67
CA TYR A 133 23.61 4.00 -22.53
C TYR A 133 24.65 3.53 -21.52
N TYR A 134 25.53 4.43 -21.09
CA TYR A 134 26.61 4.16 -20.13
C TYR A 134 26.36 4.90 -18.81
N TYR A 135 26.50 4.20 -17.68
CA TYR A 135 26.36 4.78 -16.34
C TYR A 135 27.64 5.46 -15.82
N GLY A 136 28.82 5.06 -16.32
CA GLY A 136 30.11 5.70 -15.97
C GLY A 136 30.99 4.90 -15.00
N ASN A 137 30.42 3.94 -14.28
CA ASN A 137 31.11 3.00 -13.38
C ASN A 137 31.58 1.70 -14.07
N GLY A 138 31.09 1.41 -15.27
CA GLY A 138 31.36 0.15 -15.98
C GLY A 138 30.09 -0.47 -16.58
N ASP A 139 28.94 -0.05 -16.06
CA ASP A 139 27.63 -0.56 -16.43
C ASP A 139 27.08 0.13 -17.67
N PHE A 140 26.38 -0.65 -18.49
CA PHE A 140 25.69 -0.15 -19.66
C PHE A 140 24.52 -1.05 -20.09
N TYR A 141 23.56 -0.46 -20.79
CA TYR A 141 22.55 -1.22 -21.53
C TYR A 141 22.49 -0.79 -23.00
N THR A 142 22.10 -1.73 -23.86
CA THR A 142 21.97 -1.53 -25.31
C THR A 142 20.54 -1.72 -25.75
N GLY A 143 20.08 -0.92 -26.70
CA GLY A 143 18.71 -0.96 -27.17
C GLY A 143 18.52 -0.38 -28.57
N TYR A 144 17.26 -0.21 -28.93
CA TYR A 144 16.85 0.52 -30.12
C TYR A 144 15.58 1.33 -29.85
N GLY A 145 15.37 2.37 -30.62
CA GLY A 145 14.19 3.21 -30.53
C GLY A 145 13.75 3.73 -31.89
N TYR A 146 12.62 4.43 -31.86
CA TYR A 146 12.05 5.12 -33.01
C TYR A 146 11.84 6.59 -32.65
N ALA A 147 12.16 7.48 -33.57
CA ALA A 147 12.05 8.92 -33.42
C ALA A 147 11.62 9.54 -34.75
N ASP A 148 11.24 10.81 -34.75
CA ASP A 148 11.03 11.51 -36.01
C ASP A 148 12.41 11.82 -36.62
N VAL A 149 12.55 11.69 -37.94
CA VAL A 149 13.73 12.19 -38.69
C VAL A 149 14.05 13.66 -38.33
N SER A 150 13.05 14.45 -37.94
CA SER A 150 13.24 15.84 -37.49
C SER A 150 13.98 15.98 -36.15
N ASP A 151 14.01 14.93 -35.32
CA ASP A 151 14.77 14.89 -34.05
C ASP A 151 16.28 14.85 -34.27
N GLY A 152 16.71 14.43 -35.47
CA GLY A 152 18.06 14.60 -35.97
C GLY A 152 19.10 13.70 -35.30
N TYR A 153 18.72 12.46 -34.96
CA TYR A 153 19.69 11.46 -34.51
C TYR A 153 20.66 11.08 -35.63
N TYR A 154 21.91 10.77 -35.28
CA TYR A 154 22.89 10.29 -36.26
C TYR A 154 23.91 9.33 -35.65
N ALA A 155 24.40 8.39 -36.45
CA ALA A 155 25.41 7.43 -36.01
C ALA A 155 26.70 8.12 -35.50
N GLY A 156 27.14 7.73 -34.31
CA GLY A 156 28.28 8.32 -33.61
C GLY A 156 27.96 9.54 -32.74
N GLN A 157 26.69 9.91 -32.60
CA GLN A 157 26.25 10.98 -31.73
C GLN A 157 26.37 10.58 -30.25
N TYR A 158 26.80 11.53 -29.42
CA TYR A 158 26.79 11.43 -27.96
C TYR A 158 25.74 12.38 -27.38
N LEU A 159 24.92 11.89 -26.47
CA LEU A 159 23.92 12.68 -25.75
C LEU A 159 24.16 12.52 -24.26
N TYR A 160 24.57 13.61 -23.60
CA TYR A 160 24.92 13.59 -22.18
C TYR A 160 23.69 13.95 -21.34
N TYR A 161 23.48 13.20 -20.26
CA TYR A 161 22.47 13.55 -19.27
C TYR A 161 23.05 14.55 -18.26
N PRO A 162 22.34 15.64 -17.94
CA PRO A 162 22.89 16.72 -17.11
C PRO A 162 22.98 16.38 -15.62
N ASP A 163 22.23 15.39 -15.15
CA ASP A 163 22.17 14.98 -13.75
C ASP A 163 22.99 13.71 -13.50
N THR A 164 23.50 13.58 -12.27
CA THR A 164 24.20 12.36 -11.85
C THR A 164 23.21 11.24 -11.57
N ASN A 165 23.57 10.02 -11.93
CA ASN A 165 22.80 8.79 -11.68
C ASN A 165 23.01 8.24 -10.25
N ALA A 166 22.48 7.04 -9.96
CA ALA A 166 22.55 6.40 -8.64
C ALA A 166 24.00 6.17 -8.15
N VAL A 167 24.96 6.05 -9.07
CA VAL A 167 26.39 5.92 -8.74
C VAL A 167 27.14 7.25 -8.65
N SER A 168 26.42 8.37 -8.69
CA SER A 168 26.98 9.72 -8.66
C SER A 168 27.87 10.09 -9.86
N ASP A 169 27.76 9.37 -10.98
CA ASP A 169 28.43 9.67 -12.25
C ASP A 169 27.46 10.27 -13.28
N TYR A 170 27.99 10.88 -14.33
CA TYR A 170 27.22 11.42 -15.45
C TYR A 170 27.03 10.36 -16.54
N GLY A 171 25.79 9.89 -16.72
CA GLY A 171 25.46 8.95 -17.79
C GLY A 171 25.33 9.61 -19.17
N TYR A 172 25.49 8.80 -20.22
CA TYR A 172 25.33 9.27 -21.60
C TYR A 172 24.85 8.19 -22.57
N TYR A 173 24.12 8.61 -23.59
CA TYR A 173 23.79 7.79 -24.76
C TYR A 173 24.84 7.93 -25.85
N TYR A 174 25.12 6.81 -26.49
CA TYR A 174 25.85 6.73 -27.75
C TYR A 174 24.94 6.14 -28.81
N ILE A 175 24.72 6.86 -29.91
CA ILE A 175 23.92 6.37 -31.04
C ILE A 175 24.81 5.52 -31.94
N ASP A 176 24.53 4.21 -31.98
CA ASP A 176 25.33 3.22 -32.71
C ASP A 176 25.03 3.25 -34.22
N SER A 177 23.75 3.36 -34.60
CA SER A 177 23.31 3.39 -36.00
C SER A 177 21.95 4.07 -36.14
N THR A 178 21.65 4.62 -37.32
CA THR A 178 20.33 5.16 -37.67
C THR A 178 19.86 4.66 -39.04
N TYR A 179 18.55 4.56 -39.23
CA TYR A 179 17.89 4.11 -40.45
C TYR A 179 16.50 4.76 -40.61
N ASP A 180 16.35 5.61 -41.62
CA ASP A 180 15.08 6.25 -42.01
C ASP A 180 14.19 5.25 -42.78
N TYR A 181 12.97 5.00 -42.28
CA TYR A 181 12.02 4.11 -42.95
C TYR A 181 11.36 4.74 -44.18
N GLY A 182 11.41 6.05 -44.33
CA GLY A 182 10.75 6.79 -45.41
C GLY A 182 9.22 6.85 -45.28
N VAL A 183 8.68 6.36 -44.17
CA VAL A 183 7.26 6.31 -43.81
C VAL A 183 7.12 6.41 -42.28
N ASP A 184 5.97 6.87 -41.82
CA ASP A 184 5.57 6.93 -40.40
C ASP A 184 4.79 5.65 -40.04
N TYR A 185 5.25 4.92 -39.02
CA TYR A 185 4.58 3.72 -38.49
C TYR A 185 3.85 4.00 -37.16
N GLY A 186 3.83 5.23 -36.68
CA GLY A 186 3.27 5.59 -35.37
C GLY A 186 4.07 5.01 -34.21
N LEU A 187 5.39 4.82 -34.40
CA LEU A 187 6.27 4.24 -33.39
C LEU A 187 7.09 5.29 -32.62
N GLN A 188 6.90 6.58 -32.95
CA GLN A 188 7.62 7.70 -32.34
C GLN A 188 7.75 7.55 -30.81
N ASP A 189 8.94 7.88 -30.29
CA ASP A 189 9.30 7.87 -28.87
C ASP A 189 9.35 6.49 -28.20
N SER A 190 9.06 5.41 -28.93
CA SER A 190 9.16 4.05 -28.40
C SER A 190 10.61 3.58 -28.32
N ILE A 191 11.02 3.17 -27.13
CA ILE A 191 12.36 2.69 -26.79
C ILE A 191 12.30 1.24 -26.32
N TYR A 192 13.27 0.43 -26.71
CA TYR A 192 13.40 -0.97 -26.33
C TYR A 192 14.83 -1.30 -25.88
N VAL A 193 14.97 -1.93 -24.72
CA VAL A 193 16.26 -2.37 -24.19
C VAL A 193 16.44 -3.86 -24.48
N SER A 194 17.56 -4.21 -25.11
CA SER A 194 17.87 -5.58 -25.55
C SER A 194 18.81 -6.31 -24.62
N ASN A 195 19.82 -5.62 -24.07
CA ASN A 195 20.82 -6.24 -23.20
C ASN A 195 21.25 -5.28 -22.10
N TYR A 196 21.65 -5.85 -20.96
CA TYR A 196 22.29 -5.15 -19.85
C TYR A 196 23.66 -5.79 -19.57
N TYR A 197 24.65 -4.98 -19.24
CA TYR A 197 25.99 -5.39 -18.85
C TYR A 197 26.36 -4.74 -17.53
N ASP A 198 26.60 -5.58 -16.53
CA ASP A 198 27.13 -5.21 -15.23
C ASP A 198 28.64 -5.35 -15.26
N GLY A 199 29.33 -4.21 -15.22
CA GLY A 199 30.78 -4.13 -15.26
C GLY A 199 31.42 -3.92 -13.89
N ASP A 200 30.73 -3.28 -12.96
CA ASP A 200 31.31 -2.81 -11.71
C ASP A 200 31.30 -3.88 -10.61
N THR A 201 30.33 -4.79 -10.59
CA THR A 201 30.38 -6.03 -9.78
C THR A 201 31.27 -7.10 -10.43
N GLY A 202 31.51 -6.95 -11.74
CA GLY A 202 32.30 -7.88 -12.55
C GLY A 202 31.52 -9.11 -13.04
N TYR A 203 30.18 -9.07 -13.02
CA TYR A 203 29.33 -10.16 -13.53
C TYR A 203 29.38 -10.29 -15.05
N GLY A 204 29.31 -9.17 -15.78
CA GLY A 204 29.25 -9.10 -17.24
C GLY A 204 27.82 -9.02 -17.78
N TYR A 205 27.56 -9.65 -18.92
CA TYR A 205 26.23 -9.59 -19.53
C TYR A 205 25.17 -10.30 -18.69
N ALA A 206 24.06 -9.62 -18.45
CA ALA A 206 22.85 -10.21 -17.89
C ALA A 206 22.41 -11.43 -18.72
N TYR A 207 21.89 -12.45 -18.04
CA TYR A 207 21.30 -13.61 -18.71
C TYR A 207 20.01 -13.24 -19.45
N SER A 208 19.22 -12.32 -18.88
CA SER A 208 18.03 -11.80 -19.52
C SER A 208 17.71 -10.37 -19.08
N VAL A 209 17.02 -9.64 -19.95
CA VAL A 209 16.39 -8.35 -19.66
C VAL A 209 14.88 -8.53 -19.79
N SER A 210 14.12 -8.08 -18.79
CA SER A 210 12.65 -8.06 -18.80
C SER A 210 12.13 -6.63 -18.78
N SER A 211 10.97 -6.42 -19.41
CA SER A 211 10.24 -5.14 -19.40
C SER A 211 11.06 -3.93 -19.87
N GLY A 212 12.15 -4.15 -20.61
CA GLY A 212 13.04 -3.13 -21.14
C GLY A 212 12.38 -2.24 -22.19
N THR A 213 11.63 -1.23 -21.76
CA THR A 213 10.83 -0.35 -22.65
C THR A 213 10.78 1.09 -22.15
N GLY A 214 10.57 2.03 -23.07
CA GLY A 214 10.29 3.45 -22.84
C GLY A 214 9.34 4.00 -23.91
N TYR A 215 8.65 5.12 -23.63
CA TYR A 215 7.57 5.65 -24.48
C TYR A 215 7.60 7.16 -24.68
N THR A 216 8.62 7.86 -24.16
CA THR A 216 8.75 9.32 -24.32
C THR A 216 10.17 9.69 -24.76
N GLY A 217 10.78 8.84 -25.60
CA GLY A 217 12.13 9.01 -26.12
C GLY A 217 13.22 8.51 -25.16
N LEU A 218 14.47 8.72 -25.55
CA LEU A 218 15.66 8.34 -24.76
C LEU A 218 15.59 8.94 -23.35
N GLY A 219 15.83 8.10 -22.36
CA GLY A 219 15.76 8.45 -20.94
C GLY A 219 14.47 8.04 -20.25
N SER A 220 13.47 7.57 -20.99
CA SER A 220 12.24 7.02 -20.44
C SER A 220 12.29 5.52 -20.22
N GLU A 221 13.31 4.85 -20.75
CA GLU A 221 13.42 3.41 -20.65
C GLU A 221 13.78 2.93 -19.24
N TYR A 222 13.18 1.80 -18.88
CA TYR A 222 13.52 1.05 -17.68
C TYR A 222 13.29 -0.43 -17.91
N GLY A 223 13.81 -1.26 -17.01
CA GLY A 223 13.63 -2.69 -17.06
C GLY A 223 14.25 -3.39 -15.87
N TYR A 224 14.32 -4.71 -15.98
CA TYR A 224 14.97 -5.56 -15.00
C TYR A 224 16.02 -6.43 -15.68
N ALA A 225 17.25 -6.41 -15.18
CA ALA A 225 18.32 -7.29 -15.58
C ALA A 225 18.37 -8.48 -14.62
N TYR A 226 18.67 -9.67 -15.13
CA TYR A 226 18.73 -10.90 -14.33
C TYR A 226 19.98 -11.70 -14.60
N ASN A 227 20.53 -12.32 -13.55
CA ASN A 227 21.53 -13.37 -13.69
C ASN A 227 20.91 -14.68 -14.22
N SER A 228 21.74 -15.72 -14.42
CA SER A 228 21.28 -17.01 -14.96
C SER A 228 20.24 -17.73 -14.07
N SER A 229 20.14 -17.36 -12.80
CA SER A 229 19.19 -17.92 -11.85
C SER A 229 17.89 -17.11 -11.75
N TYR A 230 17.78 -15.97 -12.46
CA TYR A 230 16.68 -15.01 -12.33
C TYR A 230 16.50 -14.47 -10.89
N SER A 231 17.58 -14.45 -10.09
CA SER A 231 17.55 -14.02 -8.69
C SER A 231 18.69 -13.03 -8.42
N ASN A 232 18.34 -11.79 -8.09
CA ASN A 232 19.24 -10.72 -7.73
C ASN A 232 18.52 -9.72 -6.82
N THR A 233 19.24 -9.21 -5.82
CA THR A 233 18.73 -8.21 -4.86
C THR A 233 18.50 -6.85 -5.51
N ASP A 234 19.27 -6.53 -6.55
CA ASP A 234 19.11 -5.30 -7.34
C ASP A 234 19.02 -5.63 -8.84
N SER A 235 17.79 -5.79 -9.33
CA SER A 235 17.52 -6.09 -10.74
C SER A 235 17.19 -4.85 -11.56
N TYR A 236 16.85 -3.74 -10.93
CA TYR A 236 16.15 -2.66 -11.61
C TYR A 236 17.12 -1.68 -12.25
N PHE A 237 16.92 -1.37 -13.53
CA PHE A 237 17.68 -0.32 -14.19
C PHE A 237 16.75 0.62 -14.96
N GLY A 238 17.17 1.87 -15.18
CA GLY A 238 16.48 2.80 -16.08
C GLY A 238 16.36 4.24 -15.60
N ASN A 239 15.54 5.00 -16.34
CA ASN A 239 15.24 6.41 -16.13
C ASN A 239 16.50 7.30 -16.01
N ASN A 240 17.59 6.92 -16.70
CA ASN A 240 18.91 7.54 -16.60
C ASN A 240 19.52 7.60 -15.18
N TYR A 241 18.94 6.88 -14.22
CA TYR A 241 19.32 7.01 -12.81
C TYR A 241 19.69 5.67 -12.19
N TYR A 242 18.80 4.69 -12.25
CA TYR A 242 19.00 3.41 -11.58
C TYR A 242 19.81 2.46 -12.45
N GLU A 243 20.73 1.73 -11.83
CA GLU A 243 21.45 0.60 -12.41
C GLU A 243 21.16 -0.67 -11.61
N ALA A 244 21.51 -1.83 -12.17
CA ALA A 244 21.25 -3.13 -11.56
C ALA A 244 22.56 -3.87 -11.26
N ASP A 245 22.72 -4.34 -10.01
CA ASP A 245 23.85 -5.16 -9.57
C ASP A 245 23.53 -6.66 -9.67
N LEU A 246 24.27 -7.36 -10.54
CA LEU A 246 24.15 -8.80 -10.76
C LEU A 246 25.25 -9.56 -10.02
N THR A 247 24.89 -10.67 -9.37
CA THR A 247 25.87 -11.55 -8.70
C THR A 247 25.86 -12.95 -9.32
N ASN A 248 27.04 -13.60 -9.31
CA ASN A 248 27.15 -14.99 -9.72
C ASN A 248 26.42 -15.89 -8.70
N PRO A 249 25.70 -16.93 -9.15
CA PRO A 249 25.04 -17.88 -8.25
C PRO A 249 26.09 -18.66 -7.44
N GLY A 250 26.34 -18.20 -6.22
CA GLY A 250 27.33 -18.78 -5.29
C GLY A 250 26.82 -18.97 -3.86
N ASN A 251 25.64 -18.45 -3.54
CA ASN A 251 25.03 -18.49 -2.21
C ASN A 251 23.68 -19.20 -2.34
N ASN A 252 23.64 -20.52 -2.13
CA ASN A 252 22.36 -21.21 -2.14
C ASN A 252 21.53 -20.77 -0.94
N ASP A 253 20.23 -20.61 -1.11
CA ASP A 253 19.34 -20.41 0.03
C ASP A 253 19.21 -21.73 0.83
N GLU A 254 19.48 -21.67 2.12
CA GLU A 254 19.15 -22.68 3.11
C GLU A 254 17.82 -22.29 3.77
N TYR A 255 16.83 -23.19 3.69
CA TYR A 255 15.65 -23.14 4.55
C TYR A 255 16.00 -23.67 5.93
N TYR A 256 15.49 -23.02 6.97
CA TYR A 256 15.50 -23.56 8.32
C TYR A 256 14.18 -23.33 9.03
N SER A 257 13.80 -24.28 9.88
CA SER A 257 12.71 -24.10 10.85
C SER A 257 13.30 -23.86 12.23
N TYR A 258 12.66 -23.03 13.04
CA TYR A 258 13.18 -22.64 14.35
C TYR A 258 12.09 -22.49 15.40
N THR A 259 12.53 -22.51 16.66
CA THR A 259 11.75 -22.15 17.84
C THR A 259 12.51 -21.11 18.66
N TYR A 260 11.89 -19.98 18.98
CA TYR A 260 12.44 -18.98 19.88
C TYR A 260 11.78 -19.08 21.26
N TYR A 261 12.57 -19.15 22.32
CA TYR A 261 12.11 -19.23 23.70
C TYR A 261 12.40 -17.95 24.47
N TYR A 262 11.42 -17.42 25.21
CA TYR A 262 11.60 -16.24 26.07
C TYR A 262 12.17 -16.58 27.45
N GLY A 263 11.96 -17.80 27.96
CA GLY A 263 12.54 -18.27 29.23
C GLY A 263 11.54 -18.37 30.40
N ASN A 264 10.41 -17.67 30.33
CA ASN A 264 9.28 -17.73 31.27
C ASN A 264 8.27 -18.86 30.98
N GLY A 265 8.36 -19.48 29.79
CA GLY A 265 7.40 -20.48 29.32
C GLY A 265 6.90 -20.20 27.92
N ASP A 266 7.06 -18.96 27.47
CA ASP A 266 6.61 -18.49 26.17
C ASP A 266 7.60 -18.85 25.07
N PHE A 267 7.04 -19.15 23.90
CA PHE A 267 7.82 -19.38 22.69
C PHE A 267 7.03 -19.13 21.42
N TYR A 268 7.72 -18.85 20.32
CA TYR A 268 7.14 -18.91 18.98
C TYR A 268 7.96 -19.80 18.05
N THR A 269 7.28 -20.34 17.04
CA THR A 269 7.86 -21.24 16.03
C THR A 269 7.72 -20.62 14.66
N GLY A 270 8.70 -20.86 13.80
CA GLY A 270 8.74 -20.25 12.49
C GLY A 270 9.68 -20.96 11.53
N TYR A 271 9.89 -20.32 10.39
CA TYR A 271 10.89 -20.71 9.42
C TYR A 271 11.53 -19.47 8.79
N GLY A 272 12.73 -19.62 8.28
CA GLY A 272 13.44 -18.56 7.58
C GLY A 272 14.30 -19.11 6.46
N TYR A 273 14.89 -18.17 5.72
CA TYR A 273 15.85 -18.44 4.67
C TYR A 273 17.13 -17.67 4.97
N ALA A 274 18.27 -18.31 4.75
CA ALA A 274 19.59 -17.76 4.95
C ALA A 274 20.51 -18.28 3.86
N ASP A 275 21.71 -17.71 3.73
CA ASP A 275 22.72 -18.31 2.87
C ASP A 275 23.26 -19.58 3.57
N VAL A 276 23.52 -20.65 2.81
CA VAL A 276 24.27 -21.82 3.29
C VAL A 276 25.58 -21.41 3.98
N SER A 277 26.18 -20.28 3.57
CA SER A 277 27.40 -19.75 4.21
C SER A 277 27.20 -19.23 5.63
N ASP A 278 25.97 -18.90 6.05
CA ASP A 278 25.62 -18.48 7.41
C ASP A 278 25.74 -19.64 8.42
N GLY A 279 25.70 -20.88 7.92
CA GLY A 279 26.08 -22.07 8.67
C GLY A 279 25.07 -22.50 9.73
N TYR A 280 23.77 -22.34 9.46
CA TYR A 280 22.73 -22.90 10.32
C TYR A 280 22.76 -24.44 10.26
N TYR A 281 22.42 -25.10 11.37
CA TYR A 281 22.31 -26.57 11.39
C TYR A 281 21.29 -27.04 12.41
N ALA A 282 20.65 -28.18 12.13
CA ALA A 282 19.66 -28.78 13.03
C ALA A 282 20.27 -29.09 14.41
N GLY A 283 19.58 -28.66 15.47
CA GLY A 283 20.01 -28.77 16.87
C GLY A 283 20.92 -27.63 17.36
N GLN A 284 21.13 -26.60 16.53
CA GLN A 284 21.88 -25.40 16.93
C GLN A 284 21.09 -24.54 17.92
N TYR A 285 21.79 -23.99 18.90
CA TYR A 285 21.28 -22.99 19.83
C TYR A 285 21.96 -21.64 19.57
N LEU A 286 21.18 -20.57 19.48
CA LEU A 286 21.67 -19.20 19.30
C LEU A 286 21.11 -18.35 20.43
N TYR A 287 22.00 -17.93 21.33
CA TYR A 287 21.63 -17.15 22.51
C TYR A 287 21.69 -15.66 22.22
N TYR A 288 20.68 -14.93 22.66
CA TYR A 288 20.70 -13.47 22.61
C TYR A 288 21.35 -12.91 23.89
N PRO A 289 22.28 -11.95 23.79
CA PRO A 289 23.04 -11.48 24.95
C PRO A 289 22.26 -10.55 25.87
N ASP A 290 21.18 -9.94 25.38
CA ASP A 290 20.35 -9.02 26.14
C ASP A 290 19.12 -9.74 26.72
N THR A 291 18.68 -9.27 27.89
CA THR A 291 17.44 -9.74 28.50
C THR A 291 16.23 -9.18 27.77
N ASN A 292 15.19 -10.00 27.63
CA ASN A 292 13.90 -9.62 27.04
C ASN A 292 12.99 -8.87 28.05
N ALA A 293 11.74 -8.59 27.65
CA ALA A 293 10.76 -7.85 28.46
C ALA A 293 10.46 -8.49 29.82
N VAL A 294 10.66 -9.81 29.96
CA VAL A 294 10.50 -10.54 31.23
C VAL A 294 11.80 -10.67 32.04
N SER A 295 12.85 -9.96 31.64
CA SER A 295 14.17 -9.99 32.28
C SER A 295 14.89 -11.36 32.21
N ASP A 296 14.48 -12.24 31.29
CA ASP A 296 15.14 -13.51 31.00
C ASP A 296 15.98 -13.43 29.71
N TYR A 297 16.88 -14.41 29.51
CA TYR A 297 17.68 -14.53 28.29
C TYR A 297 16.96 -15.43 27.27
N GLY A 298 16.55 -14.84 26.14
CA GLY A 298 15.94 -15.59 25.05
C GLY A 298 16.96 -16.32 24.17
N TYR A 299 16.50 -17.35 23.45
CA TYR A 299 17.33 -18.09 22.50
C TYR A 299 16.53 -18.73 21.37
N TYR A 300 17.17 -18.84 20.21
CA TYR A 300 16.69 -19.66 19.10
C TYR A 300 17.23 -21.08 19.20
N TYR A 301 16.36 -22.02 18.85
CA TYR A 301 16.69 -23.42 18.58
C TYR A 301 16.35 -23.72 17.13
N ILE A 302 17.33 -24.19 16.36
CA ILE A 302 17.13 -24.58 14.96
C ILE A 302 16.63 -26.03 14.92
N ASP A 303 15.38 -26.20 14.50
CA ASP A 303 14.70 -27.50 14.48
C ASP A 303 15.15 -28.37 13.30
N SER A 304 15.28 -27.77 12.11
CA SER A 304 15.70 -28.47 10.89
C SER A 304 16.29 -27.49 9.88
N THR A 305 17.14 -27.98 8.98
CA THR A 305 17.64 -27.22 7.83
C THR A 305 17.53 -28.01 6.53
N TYR A 306 17.42 -27.31 5.41
CA TYR A 306 17.31 -27.86 4.06
C TYR A 306 17.91 -26.90 3.03
N ASP A 307 19.02 -27.31 2.40
CA ASP A 307 19.65 -26.59 1.28
C ASP A 307 18.85 -26.83 -0.02
N TYR A 308 18.36 -25.76 -0.63
CA TYR A 308 17.62 -25.85 -1.89
C TYR A 308 18.52 -26.14 -3.10
N GLY A 309 19.83 -25.95 -2.98
CA GLY A 309 20.77 -26.08 -4.09
C GLY A 309 20.69 -24.93 -5.09
N VAL A 310 19.87 -23.92 -4.82
CA VAL A 310 19.62 -22.72 -5.64
C VAL A 310 19.30 -21.53 -4.72
N ASP A 311 19.53 -20.32 -5.22
CA ASP A 311 19.18 -19.05 -4.58
C ASP A 311 17.79 -18.60 -5.08
N TYR A 312 16.85 -18.38 -4.16
CA TYR A 312 15.50 -17.89 -4.44
C TYR A 312 15.32 -16.40 -4.13
N GLY A 313 16.36 -15.70 -3.69
CA GLY A 313 16.30 -14.29 -3.29
C GLY A 313 15.51 -14.09 -2.01
N LEU A 314 15.47 -15.11 -1.15
CA LEU A 314 14.71 -15.09 0.11
C LEU A 314 15.59 -14.84 1.32
N GLN A 315 16.91 -14.63 1.13
CA GLN A 315 17.88 -14.41 2.20
C GLN A 315 17.33 -13.45 3.27
N ASP A 316 17.59 -13.80 4.53
CA ASP A 316 17.21 -13.03 5.73
C ASP A 316 15.71 -12.91 6.00
N SER A 317 14.86 -13.50 5.16
CA SER A 317 13.41 -13.51 5.37
C SER A 317 13.01 -14.52 6.43
N ILE A 318 12.32 -14.04 7.46
CA ILE A 318 11.85 -14.80 8.62
C ILE A 318 10.34 -14.78 8.69
N TYR A 319 9.72 -15.90 9.03
CA TYR A 319 8.27 -16.07 9.15
C TYR A 319 7.90 -16.79 10.44
N VAL A 320 6.99 -16.19 11.22
CA VAL A 320 6.45 -16.80 12.44
C VAL A 320 5.13 -17.49 12.14
N SER A 321 5.05 -18.77 12.50
CA SER A 321 3.89 -19.63 12.23
C SER A 321 2.96 -19.76 13.44
N ASN A 322 3.50 -19.91 14.65
CA ASN A 322 2.71 -20.09 15.86
C ASN A 322 3.35 -19.38 17.04
N TYR A 323 2.51 -18.95 17.98
CA TYR A 323 2.89 -18.42 19.29
C TYR A 323 2.27 -19.29 20.40
N TYR A 324 3.03 -19.54 21.46
CA TYR A 324 2.61 -20.26 22.65
C TYR A 324 2.88 -19.40 23.87
N ASP A 325 1.81 -19.07 24.58
CA ASP A 325 1.82 -18.38 25.86
C ASP A 325 1.77 -19.43 26.97
N GLY A 326 2.89 -19.61 27.67
CA GLY A 326 3.05 -20.56 28.75
C GLY A 326 2.90 -19.95 30.13
N ASP A 327 3.24 -18.68 30.30
CA ASP A 327 3.36 -18.07 31.61
C ASP A 327 2.02 -17.55 32.16
N THR A 328 1.09 -17.12 31.30
CA THR A 328 -0.32 -16.89 31.68
C THR A 328 -1.11 -18.20 31.75
N GLY A 329 -0.59 -19.25 31.12
CA GLY A 329 -1.22 -20.57 31.02
C GLY A 329 -2.28 -20.68 29.91
N TYR A 330 -2.31 -19.76 28.95
CA TYR A 330 -3.23 -19.80 27.81
C TYR A 330 -2.96 -20.97 26.85
N GLY A 331 -1.68 -21.22 26.56
CA GLY A 331 -1.20 -22.17 25.57
C GLY A 331 -1.05 -21.57 24.17
N TYR A 332 -1.35 -22.35 23.14
CA TYR A 332 -1.22 -21.86 21.76
C TYR A 332 -2.19 -20.73 21.45
N ALA A 333 -1.67 -19.65 20.90
CA ALA A 333 -2.47 -18.58 20.31
C ALA A 333 -3.42 -19.15 19.25
N TYR A 334 -4.61 -18.54 19.13
CA TYR A 334 -5.57 -18.91 18.08
C TYR A 334 -5.05 -18.54 16.69
N SER A 335 -4.35 -17.41 16.58
CA SER A 335 -3.72 -16.98 15.34
C SER A 335 -2.54 -16.05 15.60
N VAL A 336 -1.57 -16.07 14.69
CA VAL A 336 -0.50 -15.09 14.58
C VAL A 336 -0.75 -14.22 13.35
N SER A 337 -0.60 -12.90 13.47
CA SER A 337 -0.62 -11.96 12.35
C SER A 337 0.70 -11.24 12.20
N SER A 338 1.03 -10.86 10.96
CA SER A 338 2.21 -10.05 10.61
C SER A 338 3.55 -10.61 11.13
N GLY A 339 3.61 -11.92 11.39
CA GLY A 339 4.78 -12.62 11.89
C GLY A 339 5.90 -12.71 10.85
N THR A 340 6.66 -11.62 10.67
CA THR A 340 7.70 -11.53 9.63
C THR A 340 8.94 -10.76 10.10
N GLY A 341 10.10 -11.07 9.52
CA GLY A 341 11.37 -10.34 9.65
C GLY A 341 12.16 -10.41 8.32
N TYR A 342 13.10 -9.49 8.11
CA TYR A 342 13.82 -9.34 6.82
C TYR A 342 15.32 -9.07 6.96
N THR A 343 15.88 -9.21 8.17
CA THR A 343 17.32 -9.04 8.41
C THR A 343 17.87 -10.20 9.25
N GLY A 344 17.32 -11.39 9.03
CA GLY A 344 17.69 -12.60 9.75
C GLY A 344 16.99 -12.75 11.10
N LEU A 345 17.36 -13.82 11.82
CA LEU A 345 16.82 -14.12 13.15
C LEU A 345 16.99 -12.94 14.10
N GLY A 346 15.92 -12.59 14.79
CA GLY A 346 15.83 -11.47 15.72
C GLY A 346 15.16 -10.23 15.15
N SER A 347 14.94 -10.20 13.84
CA SER A 347 14.21 -9.12 13.17
C SER A 347 12.70 -9.33 13.17
N GLU A 348 12.24 -10.55 13.45
CA GLU A 348 10.83 -10.89 13.38
C GLU A 348 10.01 -10.29 14.53
N TYR A 349 8.80 -9.88 14.18
CA TYR A 349 7.78 -9.44 15.12
C TYR A 349 6.40 -9.81 14.59
N GLY A 350 5.39 -9.70 15.44
CA GLY A 350 4.01 -9.97 15.05
C GLY A 350 3.03 -9.73 16.19
N TYR A 351 1.79 -10.17 15.97
CA TYR A 351 0.74 -10.15 16.97
C TYR A 351 0.14 -11.54 17.17
N ALA A 352 0.05 -11.99 18.41
CA ALA A 352 -0.63 -13.20 18.82
C ALA A 352 -2.04 -12.84 19.32
N TYR A 353 -3.04 -13.64 18.92
CA TYR A 353 -4.43 -13.40 19.30
C TYR A 353 -5.04 -14.62 19.98
N ASN A 354 -5.87 -14.34 20.98
CA ASN A 354 -6.82 -15.32 21.52
C ASN A 354 -7.98 -15.55 20.53
N SER A 355 -8.83 -16.54 20.82
CA SER A 355 -10.00 -16.89 19.99
C SER A 355 -11.00 -15.76 19.76
N SER A 356 -10.96 -14.71 20.57
CA SER A 356 -11.85 -13.55 20.51
C SER A 356 -11.23 -12.36 19.77
N TYR A 357 -9.97 -12.46 19.35
CA TYR A 357 -9.19 -11.38 18.71
C TYR A 357 -9.18 -10.07 19.52
N SER A 358 -9.24 -10.17 20.85
CA SER A 358 -9.55 -9.05 21.73
C SER A 358 -8.57 -8.96 22.89
N ASN A 359 -7.26 -8.96 22.63
CA ASN A 359 -6.22 -8.96 23.66
C ASN A 359 -5.39 -7.67 23.60
N THR A 360 -5.15 -7.04 24.76
CA THR A 360 -4.39 -5.78 24.86
C THR A 360 -2.88 -6.01 24.73
N GLU A 361 -2.38 -7.14 25.22
CA GLU A 361 -0.96 -7.53 25.22
C GLU A 361 -0.68 -8.54 24.10
N SER A 362 -0.95 -8.16 22.85
CA SER A 362 -0.87 -9.08 21.70
C SER A 362 0.47 -9.07 20.96
N PHE A 363 1.33 -8.07 21.20
CA PHE A 363 2.54 -7.85 20.40
C PHE A 363 3.71 -8.71 20.90
N PHE A 364 4.45 -9.34 19.98
CA PHE A 364 5.68 -10.06 20.31
C PHE A 364 6.77 -9.81 19.25
N GLY A 365 8.04 -10.06 19.60
CA GLY A 365 9.15 -10.03 18.65
C GLY A 365 10.37 -9.21 19.07
N TYR A 366 11.25 -8.97 18.09
CA TYR A 366 12.53 -8.25 18.25
C TYR A 366 13.44 -8.81 19.36
N ASN A 367 13.34 -10.11 19.62
CA ASN A 367 13.99 -10.78 20.75
C ASN A 367 13.68 -10.19 22.14
N TYR A 368 12.66 -9.34 22.24
CA TYR A 368 12.42 -8.56 23.45
C TYR A 368 10.98 -8.65 23.92
N TYR A 369 10.01 -8.34 23.06
CA TYR A 369 8.61 -8.26 23.46
C TYR A 369 7.95 -9.62 23.39
N GLU A 370 7.11 -9.92 24.38
CA GLU A 370 6.23 -11.08 24.39
C GLU A 370 4.77 -10.67 24.53
N ALA A 371 3.86 -11.61 24.28
CA ALA A 371 2.42 -11.40 24.27
C ALA A 371 1.70 -12.27 25.32
N ASP A 372 0.95 -11.62 26.20
CA ASP A 372 0.17 -12.26 27.27
C ASP A 372 -1.28 -12.43 26.83
N LEU A 373 -1.75 -13.67 26.62
CA LEU A 373 -3.08 -14.00 26.13
C LEU A 373 -4.00 -14.47 27.26
N TYR A 374 -5.25 -14.00 27.24
CA TYR A 374 -6.22 -14.40 28.27
C TYR A 374 -7.47 -15.05 27.67
N SER A 375 -7.95 -16.13 28.32
CA SER A 375 -9.18 -16.83 27.92
C SER A 375 -10.45 -16.14 28.40
N SER A 376 -10.38 -15.38 29.49
CA SER A 376 -11.53 -14.71 30.08
C SER A 376 -11.15 -13.57 31.01
N THR A 377 -11.98 -12.52 31.03
CA THR A 377 -11.83 -11.36 31.89
C THR A 377 -12.92 -11.30 32.95
N SER A 378 -12.54 -10.80 34.11
CA SER A 378 -13.44 -10.53 35.23
C SER A 378 -13.37 -9.06 35.62
N LEU A 379 -14.52 -8.53 36.03
CA LEU A 379 -14.70 -7.21 36.62
C LEU A 379 -14.56 -7.35 38.14
N TYR A 380 -13.69 -6.56 38.75
CA TYR A 380 -13.42 -6.59 40.19
C TYR A 380 -13.75 -5.24 40.81
N TYR A 381 -14.70 -5.21 41.75
CA TYR A 381 -15.02 -4.01 42.50
C TYR A 381 -14.06 -3.85 43.68
N PHE A 382 -13.52 -2.66 43.85
CA PHE A 382 -12.59 -2.35 44.91
C PHE A 382 -12.99 -1.10 45.70
N THR A 383 -12.48 -1.03 46.93
CA THR A 383 -12.42 0.19 47.72
C THR A 383 -10.97 0.49 48.03
N TYR A 384 -10.49 1.67 47.68
CA TYR A 384 -9.20 2.15 48.13
C TYR A 384 -9.38 2.98 49.39
N TYR A 385 -8.56 2.71 50.40
CA TYR A 385 -8.52 3.44 51.66
C TYR A 385 -7.16 4.12 51.79
N TYR A 386 -7.14 5.41 52.12
CA TYR A 386 -5.88 6.15 52.34
C TYR A 386 -5.18 5.77 53.65
N ASN A 387 -5.82 5.03 54.58
CA ASN A 387 -5.18 4.59 55.83
C ASN A 387 -5.67 3.22 56.35
N THR A 388 -4.71 2.34 56.67
CA THR A 388 -4.94 0.97 57.20
C THR A 388 -5.41 0.90 58.65
N SER A 389 -5.22 1.97 59.41
CA SER A 389 -5.30 1.98 60.88
C SER A 389 -6.65 2.48 61.40
N ASP A 390 -7.32 3.29 60.58
CA ASP A 390 -8.60 3.92 60.89
C ASP A 390 -9.36 4.11 59.57
N THR A 391 -10.41 3.33 59.35
CA THR A 391 -11.26 3.42 58.15
C THR A 391 -12.44 4.38 58.35
N SER A 392 -12.45 5.16 59.44
CA SER A 392 -13.58 5.98 59.86
C SER A 392 -13.32 7.49 59.87
N ASN A 393 -12.08 7.92 59.57
CA ASN A 393 -11.69 9.34 59.51
C ASN A 393 -10.71 9.63 58.36
N TYR A 394 -10.76 8.86 57.28
CA TYR A 394 -9.90 9.05 56.11
C TYR A 394 -10.74 8.92 54.87
N ASP A 395 -10.32 9.66 53.85
CA ASP A 395 -10.92 9.58 52.53
C ASP A 395 -10.82 8.16 51.97
N TYR A 396 -11.65 7.90 50.97
CA TYR A 396 -11.64 6.64 50.24
C TYR A 396 -12.24 6.85 48.85
N TYR A 397 -12.03 5.89 47.95
CA TYR A 397 -12.78 5.84 46.72
C TYR A 397 -13.17 4.43 46.33
N TYR A 398 -14.31 4.33 45.66
CA TYR A 398 -14.84 3.09 45.11
C TYR A 398 -14.63 3.06 43.61
N GLY A 399 -14.20 1.91 43.13
CA GLY A 399 -14.02 1.69 41.71
C GLY A 399 -14.20 0.24 41.31
N TYR A 400 -13.96 0.00 40.03
CA TYR A 400 -13.81 -1.35 39.51
C TYR A 400 -12.68 -1.41 38.49
N VAL A 401 -12.08 -2.59 38.35
CA VAL A 401 -11.02 -2.88 37.37
C VAL A 401 -11.39 -4.12 36.57
N TYR A 402 -11.10 -4.10 35.28
CA TYR A 402 -11.15 -5.28 34.44
C TYR A 402 -9.77 -5.95 34.43
N ALA A 403 -9.71 -7.23 34.76
CA ALA A 403 -8.47 -7.98 34.78
C ALA A 403 -8.68 -9.44 34.38
N PRO A 404 -7.62 -10.16 33.99
CA PRO A 404 -7.68 -11.60 33.78
C PRO A 404 -8.39 -12.33 34.92
N THR A 405 -9.16 -13.34 34.57
CA THR A 405 -9.92 -14.09 35.57
C THR A 405 -8.97 -14.81 36.52
N GLY A 406 -9.00 -14.42 37.79
CA GLY A 406 -8.13 -14.96 38.84
C GLY A 406 -7.07 -13.98 39.33
N THR A 407 -6.89 -12.81 38.69
CA THR A 407 -5.90 -11.80 39.11
C THR A 407 -6.11 -11.34 40.55
N TYR A 408 -7.37 -11.09 40.95
CA TYR A 408 -7.71 -10.64 42.31
C TYR A 408 -8.61 -11.63 43.05
N THR A 409 -8.41 -11.72 44.37
CA THR A 409 -9.20 -12.55 45.28
C THR A 409 -10.17 -11.69 46.08
N THR A 410 -11.47 -11.98 45.99
CA THR A 410 -12.50 -11.27 46.77
C THR A 410 -12.30 -11.44 48.28
N GLY A 411 -12.55 -10.38 49.05
CA GLY A 411 -12.33 -10.34 50.49
C GLY A 411 -10.87 -10.16 50.90
N THR A 412 -9.99 -9.83 49.95
CA THR A 412 -8.54 -9.66 50.17
C THR A 412 -8.14 -8.21 50.00
N TYR A 413 -7.10 -7.81 50.74
CA TYR A 413 -6.46 -6.51 50.65
C TYR A 413 -5.19 -6.60 49.80
N TYR A 414 -4.97 -5.60 48.97
CA TYR A 414 -3.80 -5.46 48.09
C TYR A 414 -3.14 -4.11 48.32
N ASP A 415 -1.82 -4.10 48.26
CA ASP A 415 -0.99 -2.90 48.38
C ASP A 415 0.06 -2.98 47.26
N TYR A 416 0.05 -1.99 46.38
CA TYR A 416 0.96 -1.92 45.22
C TYR A 416 2.08 -0.89 45.44
N SER A 417 2.04 -0.11 46.51
CA SER A 417 3.07 0.85 46.90
C SER A 417 3.30 0.80 48.41
N SER A 418 4.49 0.34 48.82
CA SER A 418 4.92 0.44 50.22
C SER A 418 5.28 1.87 50.66
N SER A 419 4.99 2.88 49.83
CA SER A 419 5.31 4.28 50.08
C SER A 419 4.12 4.98 50.71
N ALA A 420 4.40 5.90 51.64
CA ALA A 420 3.36 6.76 52.16
C ALA A 420 2.77 7.64 51.04
N ASN A 421 1.44 7.78 51.06
CA ASN A 421 0.70 8.78 50.32
C ASN A 421 1.01 10.20 50.85
N GLU A 422 0.41 11.23 50.25
CA GLU A 422 0.73 12.61 50.59
C GLU A 422 0.34 13.05 52.02
N THR A 423 -0.49 12.28 52.73
CA THR A 423 -0.79 12.47 54.16
C THR A 423 0.18 11.74 55.09
N GLY A 424 1.15 11.01 54.54
CA GLY A 424 2.22 10.33 55.29
C GLY A 424 1.84 8.94 55.80
N VAL A 425 0.77 8.35 55.27
CA VAL A 425 0.26 7.01 55.62
C VAL A 425 0.19 6.10 54.39
N ASN A 426 0.08 4.78 54.56
CA ASN A 426 0.08 3.82 53.44
C ASN A 426 -1.34 3.45 53.03
N GLY A 427 -1.64 3.53 51.73
CA GLY A 427 -2.91 3.13 51.14
C GLY A 427 -3.04 1.63 50.94
N TYR A 428 -4.25 1.18 50.57
CA TYR A 428 -4.52 -0.20 50.16
C TYR A 428 -5.88 -0.34 49.49
N TYR A 429 -5.99 -1.35 48.64
CA TYR A 429 -7.19 -1.75 47.91
C TYR A 429 -7.84 -2.93 48.61
N TYR A 430 -9.15 -2.89 48.79
CA TYR A 430 -9.98 -4.02 49.23
C TYR A 430 -10.87 -4.49 48.10
N ILE A 431 -10.78 -5.77 47.74
CA ILE A 431 -11.60 -6.35 46.66
C ILE A 431 -12.91 -6.86 47.25
N SER A 432 -14.02 -6.20 46.93
CA SER A 432 -15.33 -6.47 47.52
C SER A 432 -16.12 -7.55 46.77
N SER A 433 -16.03 -7.58 45.43
CA SER A 433 -16.75 -8.54 44.59
C SER A 433 -16.07 -8.72 43.23
N ALA A 434 -16.39 -9.82 42.55
CA ALA A 434 -15.87 -10.15 41.23
C ALA A 434 -16.96 -10.75 40.34
N TYR A 435 -16.98 -10.39 39.05
CA TYR A 435 -17.94 -10.87 38.06
C TYR A 435 -17.21 -11.28 36.77
N SER A 436 -17.37 -12.54 36.36
CA SER A 436 -16.74 -13.09 35.15
C SER A 436 -17.57 -12.83 33.89
N GLY A 437 -16.93 -12.93 32.72
CA GLY A 437 -17.61 -12.96 31.42
C GLY A 437 -17.49 -11.67 30.62
N TYR A 438 -16.45 -10.88 30.90
CA TYR A 438 -16.15 -9.65 30.18
C TYR A 438 -15.10 -9.90 29.08
N SER A 439 -14.96 -8.93 28.18
CA SER A 439 -14.00 -8.98 27.07
C SER A 439 -12.58 -8.72 27.57
N PRO A 440 -11.57 -9.51 27.13
CA PRO A 440 -10.16 -9.21 27.40
C PRO A 440 -9.64 -7.90 26.83
N SER A 441 -10.37 -7.26 25.92
CA SER A 441 -10.01 -5.94 25.38
C SER A 441 -10.05 -4.82 26.41
N SER A 442 -10.67 -5.06 27.56
CA SER A 442 -10.76 -4.09 28.66
C SER A 442 -9.77 -4.39 29.79
N ASN A 443 -8.95 -5.44 29.70
CA ASN A 443 -7.97 -5.74 30.75
C ASN A 443 -7.06 -4.53 30.99
N GLY A 444 -6.90 -4.16 32.26
CA GLY A 444 -6.13 -2.99 32.68
C GLY A 444 -7.00 -1.76 32.96
N ASP A 445 -8.19 -1.66 32.37
CA ASP A 445 -9.09 -0.51 32.55
C ASP A 445 -9.58 -0.43 34.00
N VAL A 446 -9.36 0.72 34.64
CA VAL A 446 -9.80 1.07 35.98
C VAL A 446 -10.78 2.23 35.91
N TYR A 447 -11.90 2.11 36.61
CA TYR A 447 -12.91 3.17 36.73
C TYR A 447 -13.16 3.48 38.20
N VAL A 448 -12.99 4.74 38.59
CA VAL A 448 -13.38 5.20 39.93
C VAL A 448 -14.73 5.90 39.84
N TYR A 449 -15.76 5.32 40.45
CA TYR A 449 -17.13 5.83 40.31
C TYR A 449 -17.63 6.68 41.48
N SER A 450 -16.92 6.69 42.59
CA SER A 450 -17.27 7.49 43.77
C SER A 450 -16.05 7.78 44.63
N TYR A 451 -15.89 9.03 45.03
CA TYR A 451 -14.92 9.48 46.04
C TYR A 451 -15.69 9.88 47.31
N GLY A 452 -15.18 9.50 48.48
CA GLY A 452 -15.69 9.88 49.79
C GLY A 452 -14.66 10.73 50.52
N ASP A 453 -15.06 11.97 50.85
CA ASP A 453 -14.32 12.91 51.69
C ASP A 453 -14.86 12.82 53.12
N GLU A 454 -14.07 12.22 54.01
CA GLU A 454 -14.37 12.04 55.43
C GLU A 454 -13.66 13.10 56.31
N ASP A 455 -12.66 13.81 55.77
CA ASP A 455 -12.02 14.96 56.41
C ASP A 455 -12.93 16.22 56.41
N GLY A 456 -13.90 16.25 55.50
CA GLY A 456 -14.96 17.24 55.34
C GLY A 456 -16.34 16.82 55.90
N ALA A 457 -17.41 17.43 55.39
CA ALA A 457 -18.78 17.28 55.88
C ALA A 457 -19.44 15.89 55.62
N ASN A 458 -18.63 14.83 55.44
CA ASN A 458 -19.02 13.51 54.97
C ASN A 458 -19.73 13.61 53.60
N SER A 459 -18.96 14.05 52.60
CA SER A 459 -19.45 14.32 51.24
C SER A 459 -19.00 13.24 50.28
N SER A 460 -19.87 12.87 49.33
CA SER A 460 -19.52 11.95 48.24
C SER A 460 -19.55 12.68 46.91
N TYR A 461 -18.51 12.46 46.10
CA TYR A 461 -18.33 13.07 44.80
C TYR A 461 -18.33 12.00 43.70
N THR A 462 -18.87 12.36 42.53
CA THR A 462 -18.66 11.59 41.29
C THR A 462 -17.38 12.10 40.62
N PRO A 463 -16.36 11.24 40.40
CA PRO A 463 -15.14 11.64 39.72
C PRO A 463 -15.39 12.10 38.27
N TYR A 464 -14.51 12.97 37.78
CA TYR A 464 -14.65 13.67 36.51
C TYR A 464 -14.58 12.71 35.32
N TYR A 465 -13.58 11.83 35.24
CA TYR A 465 -13.46 10.89 34.12
C TYR A 465 -14.63 9.91 34.09
N TYR A 466 -15.04 9.40 35.25
CA TYR A 466 -16.22 8.55 35.33
C TYR A 466 -17.50 9.25 34.87
N ALA A 467 -17.70 10.53 35.23
CA ALA A 467 -18.85 11.31 34.78
C ALA A 467 -18.90 11.49 33.24
N LEU A 468 -17.75 11.40 32.57
CA LEU A 468 -17.61 11.45 31.11
C LEU A 468 -17.62 10.06 30.45
N GLY A 469 -17.63 8.98 31.24
CA GLY A 469 -17.53 7.61 30.75
C GLY A 469 -16.11 7.18 30.36
N TYR A 470 -15.08 7.88 30.84
CA TYR A 470 -13.68 7.55 30.64
C TYR A 470 -13.12 6.71 31.79
N THR A 471 -12.04 5.98 31.50
CA THR A 471 -11.25 5.26 32.49
C THR A 471 -10.53 6.26 33.39
N SER A 472 -10.36 5.90 34.66
CA SER A 472 -9.48 6.61 35.59
C SER A 472 -8.03 6.07 35.48
N GLY A 473 -7.83 4.86 34.97
CA GLY A 473 -6.51 4.25 34.73
C GLY A 473 -6.57 3.11 33.70
N GLU A 474 -5.43 2.73 33.14
CA GLU A 474 -5.31 1.73 32.06
C GLU A 474 -4.24 0.65 32.34
N SER A 475 -3.68 0.62 33.56
CA SER A 475 -2.61 -0.33 33.93
C SER A 475 -2.89 -0.98 35.28
N TYR A 476 -4.11 -1.50 35.42
CA TYR A 476 -4.57 -2.20 36.62
C TYR A 476 -4.61 -1.30 37.87
N LEU A 477 -4.96 -1.86 39.04
CA LEU A 477 -5.03 -1.11 40.30
C LEU A 477 -3.69 -0.42 40.63
N GLY A 478 -3.77 0.84 41.08
CA GLY A 478 -2.60 1.70 41.30
C GLY A 478 -2.31 2.64 40.14
N SER A 479 -2.91 2.41 38.96
CA SER A 479 -2.76 3.32 37.82
C SER A 479 -3.78 4.46 37.80
N GLU A 480 -4.87 4.34 38.55
CA GLU A 480 -5.97 5.30 38.51
C GLU A 480 -5.55 6.71 38.96
N TYR A 481 -5.93 7.71 38.19
CA TYR A 481 -5.74 9.13 38.47
C TYR A 481 -6.94 9.89 37.93
N ASP A 482 -7.63 10.63 38.78
CA ASP A 482 -8.86 11.31 38.41
C ASP A 482 -9.02 12.59 39.24
N TYR A 483 -10.13 13.31 39.03
CA TYR A 483 -10.42 14.58 39.66
C TYR A 483 -11.81 14.62 40.25
N ILE A 484 -11.98 15.30 41.38
CA ILE A 484 -13.29 15.75 41.87
C ILE A 484 -13.48 17.24 41.58
N TYR A 485 -14.72 17.66 41.32
CA TYR A 485 -15.07 19.07 41.15
C TYR A 485 -15.84 19.58 42.37
N ALA A 486 -15.19 20.40 43.18
CA ALA A 486 -15.75 20.99 44.40
C ALA A 486 -15.37 22.47 44.51
N ASN A 487 -16.22 23.30 45.12
CA ASN A 487 -15.94 24.73 45.35
C ASN A 487 -15.47 25.51 44.10
N ASN A 488 -15.96 25.11 42.92
CA ASN A 488 -15.59 25.69 41.62
C ASN A 488 -14.10 25.50 41.23
N GLN A 489 -13.49 24.42 41.70
CA GLN A 489 -12.11 23.98 41.40
C GLN A 489 -12.06 22.46 41.21
N TYR A 490 -11.01 21.98 40.54
CA TYR A 490 -10.70 20.56 40.42
C TYR A 490 -9.61 20.18 41.40
N TYR A 491 -9.77 19.04 42.06
CA TYR A 491 -8.81 18.43 42.98
C TYR A 491 -8.51 17.02 42.49
N ASP A 492 -7.23 16.71 42.31
CA ASP A 492 -6.79 15.41 41.83
C ASP A 492 -6.66 14.38 42.95
N PHE A 493 -6.76 13.11 42.59
CA PHE A 493 -6.54 11.99 43.49
C PHE A 493 -6.10 10.73 42.73
N GLY A 494 -5.60 9.72 43.45
CA GLY A 494 -5.25 8.39 42.92
C GLY A 494 -3.76 8.05 42.95
N ARG A 495 -3.37 7.01 42.20
CA ARG A 495 -2.01 6.45 42.08
C ARG A 495 -1.39 6.03 43.40
N ASP A 496 -2.22 5.54 44.32
CA ASP A 496 -1.79 5.16 45.67
C ASP A 496 -1.07 6.32 46.41
N TYR A 497 -1.33 7.59 46.02
CA TYR A 497 -0.56 8.74 46.50
C TYR A 497 -1.36 10.02 46.70
N TYR A 498 -2.07 10.50 45.69
CA TYR A 498 -2.78 11.79 45.71
C TYR A 498 -4.14 11.67 46.38
N GLU A 499 -4.45 12.58 47.30
CA GLU A 499 -5.72 12.72 48.02
C GLU A 499 -6.35 14.07 47.63
N ALA A 500 -7.67 14.13 47.46
CA ALA A 500 -8.32 15.37 47.06
C ALA A 500 -8.61 16.25 48.29
N TRP A 501 -8.24 17.54 48.24
CA TRP A 501 -8.32 18.50 49.37
C TRP A 501 -9.43 19.55 49.26
#